data_AF-A0A3P7LJH0-F1
#
_entry.id   AF-A0A3P7LJH0-F1
#
_cell.length_a   1.000
_cell.length_b   1.000
_cell.length_c   1.000
_cell.angle_alpha   90.00
_cell.angle_beta   90.00
_cell.angle_gamma   90.00
#
_symmetry.space_group_name_H-M   'P 1'
#
loop_
_entity.id
_entity.type
_entity.pdbx_description
1 polymer ?
#
loop_
_entity_poly.entity_id
_entity_poly.type
_entity_poly.pdbx_seq_one_letter_code
_entity_poly.pdbx_strand_id
1 'polypeptide(L)'
;MIESIDFNAVKEAFETSSNIYTASPENLSPIAVDHHIVFRNLTNAERQRYWRKGLEAISRGEMAAIVLAGGQASRLGSTAPKAVKIALLERLAAKEFPQQKEKGKIQW
;
A
#
# COMPACT_ATOMS: atom_id res chain seq x y z
N MET A 1 -15.81 -6.64 27.07
CA MET A 1 -14.89 -7.09 25.98
C MET A 1 -15.52 -8.19 25.13
N ILE A 2 -16.17 -9.19 25.72
CA ILE A 2 -17.02 -10.13 24.96
C ILE A 2 -18.31 -9.45 24.47
N GLU A 3 -18.82 -8.50 25.24
CA GLU A 3 -20.08 -7.76 24.96
C GLU A 3 -20.01 -6.83 23.75
N SER A 4 -18.82 -6.52 23.23
CA SER A 4 -18.63 -5.71 22.02
C SER A 4 -18.50 -6.54 20.74
N ILE A 5 -18.61 -7.87 20.86
CA ILE A 5 -18.51 -8.79 19.73
C ILE A 5 -19.93 -9.04 19.21
N ASP A 6 -20.13 -8.75 17.92
CA ASP A 6 -21.32 -9.19 17.21
C ASP A 6 -21.14 -10.66 16.77
N PHE A 7 -21.67 -11.57 17.58
CA PHE A 7 -21.58 -13.01 17.32
C PHE A 7 -22.33 -13.46 16.06
N ASN A 8 -23.37 -12.72 15.65
CA ASN A 8 -24.09 -13.02 14.42
C ASN A 8 -23.21 -12.69 13.21
N ALA A 9 -22.59 -11.51 13.20
CA ALA A 9 -21.67 -11.11 12.13
C ALA A 9 -20.45 -12.05 12.04
N VAL A 10 -19.91 -12.48 13.18
CA VAL A 10 -18.79 -13.44 13.21
C VAL A 10 -19.21 -14.81 12.66
N LYS A 11 -20.39 -15.31 13.04
CA LYS A 11 -20.92 -16.58 12.53
C LYS A 11 -21.16 -16.52 11.02
N GLU A 12 -21.78 -15.44 10.54
CA GLU A 12 -22.03 -15.23 9.12
C GLU A 12 -20.73 -15.16 8.31
N ALA A 13 -19.73 -14.41 8.80
CA ALA A 13 -18.42 -14.32 8.17
C ALA A 13 -17.73 -15.69 8.08
N PHE A 14 -17.84 -16.50 9.14
CA PHE A 14 -17.29 -17.85 9.17
C PHE A 14 -17.97 -18.79 8.16
N GLU A 15 -19.31 -18.88 8.20
CA GLU A 15 -20.10 -19.72 7.31
C GLU A 15 -19.90 -19.33 5.84
N THR A 16 -19.89 -18.03 5.55
CA THR A 16 -19.61 -17.50 4.22
C THR A 16 -18.20 -17.89 3.78
N SER A 17 -17.16 -17.61 4.60
CA SER A 17 -15.77 -17.90 4.23
C SER A 17 -15.51 -19.39 3.97
N SER A 18 -16.25 -20.27 4.63
CA SER A 18 -16.10 -21.72 4.52
C SER A 18 -16.75 -22.31 3.26
N ASN A 19 -17.69 -21.60 2.64
CA ASN A 19 -18.45 -22.07 1.47
C ASN A 19 -18.13 -21.29 0.18
N ILE A 20 -17.13 -20.39 0.18
CA ILE A 20 -16.79 -19.58 -1.00
C ILE A 20 -16.15 -20.44 -2.10
N TYR A 21 -16.69 -20.27 -3.31
CA TYR A 21 -16.07 -20.63 -4.57
C TYR A 21 -14.71 -19.91 -4.73
N THR A 22 -13.62 -20.66 -4.58
CA THR A 22 -12.26 -20.15 -4.85
C THR A 22 -12.14 -19.71 -6.29
N ALA A 23 -11.58 -18.53 -6.53
CA ALA A 23 -11.15 -18.10 -7.86
C ALA A 23 -10.32 -19.22 -8.49
N SER A 24 -10.73 -19.67 -9.68
CA SER A 24 -10.05 -20.72 -10.43
C SER A 24 -9.30 -20.07 -11.60
N PRO A 25 -8.21 -20.67 -12.10
CA PRO A 25 -7.53 -20.14 -13.29
C PRO A 25 -8.47 -19.99 -14.50
N GLU A 26 -9.56 -20.77 -14.54
CA GLU A 26 -10.56 -20.80 -15.60
C GLU A 26 -11.51 -19.59 -15.57
N ASN A 27 -11.64 -18.90 -14.44
CA ASN A 27 -12.52 -17.74 -14.29
C ASN A 27 -11.77 -16.39 -14.25
N LEU A 28 -10.45 -16.41 -14.48
CA LEU A 28 -9.61 -15.23 -14.50
C LEU A 28 -9.26 -14.85 -15.94
N SER A 29 -9.36 -13.57 -16.26
CA SER A 29 -8.90 -12.99 -17.51
C SER A 29 -8.01 -11.77 -17.26
N PRO A 30 -7.08 -11.44 -18.16
CA PRO A 30 -6.27 -10.23 -18.03
C PRO A 30 -7.13 -8.97 -17.99
N ILE A 31 -6.65 -7.94 -17.29
CA ILE A 31 -7.26 -6.61 -17.34
C ILE A 31 -7.16 -6.09 -18.78
N ALA A 32 -8.29 -5.61 -19.32
CA ALA A 32 -8.36 -5.09 -20.68
C ALA A 32 -7.36 -3.92 -20.89
N VAL A 33 -6.88 -3.78 -22.13
CA VAL A 33 -5.77 -2.86 -22.48
C VAL A 33 -6.14 -1.39 -22.31
N ASP A 34 -7.41 -1.07 -22.45
CA ASP A 34 -7.99 0.27 -22.25
C ASP A 34 -8.18 0.63 -20.75
N HIS A 35 -8.07 -0.33 -19.84
CA HIS A 35 -8.29 -0.15 -18.40
C HIS A 35 -7.01 -0.07 -17.57
N HIS A 36 -5.84 -0.12 -18.20
CA HIS A 36 -4.56 0.02 -17.50
C HIS A 36 -3.57 0.86 -18.31
N ILE A 37 -2.60 1.44 -17.60
CA ILE A 37 -1.47 2.15 -18.20
C ILE A 37 -0.18 1.57 -17.66
N VAL A 38 0.80 1.37 -18.54
CA VAL A 38 2.14 0.94 -18.16
C VAL A 38 3.04 2.16 -18.12
N PHE A 39 3.44 2.58 -16.91
CA PHE A 39 4.20 3.82 -16.71
C PHE A 39 5.46 3.92 -17.59
N ARG A 40 6.15 2.80 -17.83
CA ARG A 40 7.36 2.75 -18.67
C ARG A 40 7.09 3.06 -20.15
N ASN A 41 5.86 2.86 -20.60
CA ASN A 41 5.47 3.07 -22.00
C ASN A 41 4.95 4.50 -22.25
N LEU A 42 4.80 5.31 -21.19
CA LEU A 42 4.30 6.68 -21.31
C LEU A 42 5.37 7.63 -21.86
N THR A 43 4.96 8.48 -22.78
CA THR A 43 5.78 9.60 -23.25
C THR A 43 6.06 10.58 -22.11
N ASN A 44 7.08 11.42 -22.26
CA ASN A 44 7.36 12.50 -21.30
C ASN A 44 6.18 13.46 -21.13
N ALA A 45 5.46 13.75 -22.23
CA ALA A 45 4.30 14.63 -22.22
C ALA A 45 3.14 14.06 -21.38
N GLU A 46 2.85 12.76 -21.51
CA GLU A 46 1.82 12.08 -20.73
C GLU A 46 2.17 12.01 -19.25
N ARG A 47 3.44 11.70 -18.93
CA ARG A 47 3.93 11.71 -17.54
C ARG A 47 3.77 13.10 -16.91
N GLN A 48 4.16 14.15 -17.61
CA GLN A 48 4.02 15.53 -17.12
C GLN A 48 2.55 15.92 -16.94
N ARG A 49 1.67 15.45 -17.83
CA ARG A 49 0.21 15.68 -17.72
C ARG A 49 -0.35 15.03 -16.45
N TYR A 50 -0.04 13.77 -16.17
CA TYR A 50 -0.49 13.09 -14.95
C TYR A 50 0.05 13.75 -13.70
N TRP A 51 1.34 14.13 -13.71
CA TRP A 51 1.99 14.82 -12.61
C TRP A 51 1.28 16.13 -12.26
N ARG A 52 1.04 16.98 -13.27
CA ARG A 52 0.34 18.25 -13.08
C ARG A 52 -1.08 18.05 -12.56
N LYS A 53 -1.83 17.08 -13.11
CA LYS A 53 -3.19 16.77 -12.64
C LYS A 53 -3.21 16.36 -11.16
N GLY A 54 -2.22 15.58 -10.72
CA GLY A 54 -2.06 15.21 -9.31
C GLY A 54 -1.77 16.41 -8.41
N LEU A 55 -0.83 17.27 -8.81
CA LEU A 55 -0.50 18.50 -8.06
C LEU A 55 -1.69 19.46 -7.94
N GLU A 56 -2.47 19.60 -9.01
CA GLU A 56 -3.70 20.41 -9.01
C GLU A 56 -4.77 19.83 -8.06
N ALA A 57 -4.93 18.51 -8.00
CA ALA A 57 -5.86 17.90 -7.06
C ALA A 57 -5.39 18.07 -5.60
N ILE A 58 -4.07 18.00 -5.36
CA ILE A 58 -3.47 18.29 -4.05
C ILE A 58 -3.72 19.75 -3.66
N SER A 59 -3.51 20.71 -4.58
CA SER A 59 -3.69 22.14 -4.26
C SER A 59 -5.15 22.51 -3.97
N ARG A 60 -6.11 21.76 -4.52
CA ARG A 60 -7.54 21.90 -4.21
C ARG A 60 -7.98 21.15 -2.95
N GLY A 61 -7.09 20.40 -2.29
CA GLY A 61 -7.45 19.60 -1.11
C GLY A 61 -8.32 18.38 -1.43
N GLU A 62 -8.31 17.90 -2.68
CA GLU A 62 -9.15 16.78 -3.15
C GLU A 62 -8.49 15.41 -2.92
N MET A 63 -7.33 15.37 -2.25
CA MET A 63 -6.50 14.17 -2.13
C MET A 63 -6.30 13.81 -0.65
N ALA A 64 -6.52 12.54 -0.33
CA ALA A 64 -6.20 11.95 0.96
C ALA A 64 -5.46 10.61 0.77
N ALA A 65 -4.65 10.23 1.75
CA ALA A 65 -3.98 8.93 1.78
C ALA A 65 -4.52 8.08 2.94
N ILE A 66 -4.88 6.84 2.65
CA ILE A 66 -5.25 5.85 3.67
C ILE A 66 -4.07 4.91 3.86
N VAL A 67 -3.53 4.88 5.08
CA VAL A 67 -2.40 4.02 5.42
C VAL A 67 -2.91 2.76 6.11
N LEU A 68 -2.76 1.60 5.45
CA LEU A 68 -3.10 0.30 6.02
C LEU A 68 -1.95 -0.18 6.94
N ALA A 69 -1.98 0.21 8.21
CA ALA A 69 -0.92 -0.07 9.20
C ALA A 69 -1.29 -1.10 10.28
N GLY A 70 -2.41 -1.82 10.14
CA GLY A 70 -2.93 -2.74 11.17
C GLY A 70 -2.15 -4.06 11.35
N GLY A 71 -1.17 -4.35 10.50
CA GLY A 71 -0.42 -5.61 10.55
C GLY A 71 0.55 -5.69 11.74
N GLN A 72 0.48 -6.79 12.50
CA GLN A 72 1.45 -7.11 13.54
C GLN A 72 2.83 -7.48 12.95
N ALA A 73 3.91 -7.00 13.58
CA ALA A 73 5.28 -7.27 13.16
C ALA A 73 5.85 -8.57 13.76
N SER A 74 5.00 -9.49 14.23
CA SER A 74 5.41 -10.69 14.97
C SER A 74 6.35 -11.58 14.15
N ARG A 75 6.17 -11.67 12.83
CA ARG A 75 7.09 -12.38 11.92
C ARG A 75 8.49 -11.74 11.82
N LEU A 76 8.63 -10.46 12.21
CA LEU A 76 9.88 -9.72 12.28
C LEU A 76 10.48 -9.70 13.70
N GLY A 77 9.98 -10.53 14.63
CA GLY A 77 10.45 -10.63 16.00
C GLY A 77 10.19 -9.36 16.84
N SER A 78 9.15 -8.60 16.52
CA SER A 78 8.82 -7.36 17.22
C SER A 78 7.36 -7.33 17.64
N THR A 79 7.13 -6.85 18.86
CA THR A 79 5.80 -6.56 19.42
C THR A 79 5.28 -5.17 19.01
N ALA A 80 6.11 -4.34 18.38
CA ALA A 80 5.72 -3.03 17.87
C ALA A 80 5.03 -3.13 16.50
N PRO A 81 4.19 -2.15 16.11
CA PRO A 81 3.63 -2.08 14.76
C PRO A 81 4.74 -2.07 13.70
N LYS A 82 4.50 -2.74 12.56
CA LYS A 82 5.52 -2.95 11.52
C LYS A 82 6.20 -1.67 11.04
N ALA A 83 5.45 -0.58 10.93
CA ALA A 83 5.94 0.72 10.50
C ALA A 83 7.03 1.29 11.45
N VAL A 84 6.92 1.04 12.76
CA VAL A 84 7.86 1.57 13.76
C VAL A 84 9.25 0.97 13.57
N LYS A 85 9.35 -0.33 13.27
CA LYS A 85 10.65 -0.98 13.06
C LYS A 85 11.33 -0.49 11.78
N ILE A 86 10.58 -0.29 10.70
CA ILE A 86 11.13 0.23 9.43
C ILE A 86 11.66 1.65 9.64
N ALA A 87 10.87 2.54 10.23
CA ALA A 87 11.29 3.91 10.52
C ALA A 87 12.48 3.97 11.49
N LEU A 88 12.54 3.08 12.48
CA LEU A 88 13.68 2.98 13.40
C LEU A 88 14.95 2.54 12.68
N LEU A 89 14.88 1.53 11.81
CA LEU A 89 16.02 1.07 11.01
C LEU A 89 16.53 2.17 10.07
N GLU A 90 15.63 2.91 9.41
CA GLU A 90 16.02 4.07 8.59
C GLU A 90 16.70 5.17 9.41
N ARG A 91 16.18 5.46 10.60
CA ARG A 91 16.78 6.45 11.51
C ARG A 91 18.13 6.01 12.07
N LEU A 92 18.30 4.73 12.40
CA LEU A 92 19.58 4.17 12.85
C LEU A 92 20.60 4.16 11.72
N ALA A 93 20.20 3.75 10.50
CA ALA A 93 21.06 3.81 9.32
C ALA A 93 21.49 5.24 8.99
N ALA A 94 20.59 6.22 9.10
CA ALA A 94 20.91 7.64 8.90
C ALA A 94 21.85 8.21 9.98
N LYS A 95 21.87 7.62 11.19
CA LYS A 95 22.74 8.03 12.30
C LYS A 95 24.13 7.39 12.21
N GLU A 96 24.22 6.14 11.78
CA GLU A 96 25.50 5.43 11.65
C GLU A 96 26.24 5.72 10.33
N PHE A 97 25.52 6.07 9.26
CA PHE A 97 26.12 6.40 7.95
C PHE A 97 25.70 7.78 7.44
N PRO A 98 26.11 8.88 8.13
CA PRO A 98 25.72 10.24 7.74
C PRO A 98 26.27 10.67 6.36
N GLN A 99 27.38 10.07 5.91
CA GLN A 99 28.11 10.48 4.71
C GLN A 99 27.56 9.89 3.39
N GLN A 100 26.60 8.95 3.44
CA GLN A 100 26.12 8.26 2.25
C GLN A 100 24.97 8.98 1.51
N LYS A 101 24.52 10.14 2.02
CA LYS A 101 23.40 10.92 1.45
C LYS A 101 23.70 11.59 0.10
N GLU A 102 24.95 11.70 -0.35
CA GLU A 102 25.26 12.42 -1.61
C GLU A 102 25.19 11.57 -2.89
N LYS A 103 25.23 10.24 -2.81
CA LYS A 103 25.24 9.38 -4.02
C LYS A 103 23.92 8.64 -4.30
N GLY A 104 22.82 9.22 -3.83
CA GLY A 104 21.48 8.66 -4.00
C GLY A 104 20.43 9.73 -4.33
N LYS A 105 20.78 10.78 -5.07
CA LYS A 105 19.75 11.55 -5.78
C LYS A 105 19.17 10.63 -6.84
N ILE A 106 18.10 9.92 -6.51
CA ILE A 106 17.13 9.51 -7.51
C ILE A 106 16.64 10.83 -8.12
N GLN A 107 17.22 11.18 -9.26
CA GLN A 107 16.70 12.21 -10.13
C GLN A 107 15.39 11.62 -10.67
N TRP A 108 14.27 12.18 -10.21
CA TRP A 108 12.96 11.97 -10.84
C TRP A 108 12.88 12.79 -12.12
#